data_AF-A0A7C2XK89-F1
#
_entry.id   AF-A0A7C2XK89-F1
#
_cell.length_a   1.000
_cell.length_b   1.000
_cell.length_c   1.000
_cell.angle_alpha   90.00
_cell.angle_beta   90.00
_cell.angle_gamma   90.00
#
_symmetry.space_group_name_H-M   'P 1'
#
loop_
_entity.id
_entity.type
_entity.pdbx_description
1 polymer ?
#
loop_
_entity_poly.entity_id
_entity_poly.type
_entity_poly.pdbx_seq_one_letter_code
_entity_poly.pdbx_strand_id
1 'polypeptide(L)' 'MGFVEKALRGDRPLLTQLFREFQRLAHHPAAPPEERALGVVLSRILMGDHQPDLSQLPPEMIEELEAFLERLRQPH' A
#
# COMPACT_ATOMS: atom_id res chain seq x y z
N MET A 1 -6.26 2.20 -6.61
CA MET A 1 -5.23 3.01 -5.92
C MET A 1 -5.59 4.49 -5.68
N GLY A 2 -6.64 5.07 -6.28
CA GLY A 2 -6.90 6.53 -6.19
C GLY A 2 -7.03 7.15 -4.79
N PHE A 3 -7.50 6.41 -3.79
CA PHE A 3 -7.54 6.90 -2.40
C PHE A 3 -6.15 6.94 -1.73
N VAL A 4 -5.26 6.01 -2.07
CA VAL A 4 -3.87 5.98 -1.59
C VAL A 4 -3.08 7.16 -2.18
N GLU A 5 -3.27 7.44 -3.47
CA GLU A 5 -2.68 8.62 -4.13
C GLU A 5 -3.15 9.92 -3.49
N LYS A 6 -4.45 10.04 -3.24
CA LYS A 6 -5.02 11.21 -2.57
C LYS A 6 -4.47 11.40 -1.16
N ALA A 7 -4.34 10.31 -0.40
CA ALA A 7 -3.72 10.33 0.92
C ALA A 7 -2.26 10.81 0.88
N LEU A 8 -1.46 10.28 -0.04
CA LEU A 8 -0.05 10.65 -0.20
C LEU A 8 0.16 12.09 -0.69
N ARG A 9 -0.80 12.65 -1.44
CA ARG A 9 -0.76 14.04 -1.93
C ARG A 9 -1.17 15.11 -0.89
N GLY A 10 -1.42 14.72 0.36
CA GLY A 10 -1.60 15.65 1.48
C GLY A 10 -2.92 15.54 2.24
N ASP A 11 -3.81 14.62 1.87
CA ASP A 11 -5.03 14.33 2.65
C ASP A 11 -4.67 13.52 3.92
N ARG A 12 -4.22 14.24 4.96
CA ARG A 12 -3.76 13.65 6.23
C ARG A 12 -4.82 12.81 6.96
N PRO A 13 -6.11 13.22 7.04
CA PRO A 13 -7.15 12.37 7.61
C PRO A 13 -7.28 11.04 6.87
N LEU A 14 -7.30 11.08 5.54
CA LEU A 14 -7.39 9.88 4.71
C LEU A 14 -6.15 8.99 4.86
N LEU A 15 -4.96 9.57 4.91
CA LEU A 15 -3.70 8.86 5.17
C LEU A 15 -3.78 8.07 6.49
N THR A 16 -4.21 8.74 7.56
CA THR A 16 -4.33 8.11 8.88
C THR A 16 -5.37 6.98 8.89
N GLN A 17 -6.50 7.18 8.21
CA GLN A 17 -7.54 6.17 8.09
C GLN A 17 -7.04 4.95 7.33
N LEU A 18 -6.47 5.13 6.14
CA LEU A 18 -5.96 4.04 5.30
C LEU A 18 -4.82 3.30 5.99
N PHE A 19 -3.92 4.01 6.67
CA PHE A 19 -2.83 3.37 7.42
C PHE A 19 -3.37 2.40 8.47
N ARG A 20 -4.40 2.80 9.24
CA ARG A 20 -5.02 1.93 10.24
C ARG A 20 -5.70 0.73 9.61
N GLU A 21 -6.40 0.90 8.50
CA GLU A 21 -7.06 -0.22 7.81
C GLU A 21 -6.04 -1.22 7.24
N PHE A 22 -4.96 -0.75 6.62
CA PHE A 22 -3.91 -1.63 6.11
C PHE A 22 -3.14 -2.33 7.23
N GLN A 23 -2.91 -1.66 8.36
CA GLN A 23 -2.36 -2.29 9.56
C GLN A 23 -3.30 -3.35 10.14
N ARG A 24 -4.62 -3.12 10.13
CA ARG A 24 -5.61 -4.15 10.53
C ARG A 24 -5.55 -5.36 9.61
N LEU A 25 -5.51 -5.15 8.30
CA LEU A 25 -5.41 -6.23 7.32
C LEU A 25 -4.12 -7.05 7.52
N ALA A 26 -2.98 -6.36 7.68
CA ALA A 26 -1.67 -6.99 7.91
C ALA A 26 -1.65 -7.95 9.10
N HIS A 27 -2.41 -7.64 10.15
CA HIS A 27 -2.46 -8.42 11.39
C HIS A 27 -3.75 -9.25 11.52
N HIS A 28 -4.62 -9.28 10.50
CA HIS A 28 -5.88 -9.98 10.59
C HIS A 28 -5.64 -11.50 10.57
N PRO A 29 -6.02 -12.24 11.64
CA PRO A 29 -5.62 -13.63 11.80
C PRO A 29 -6.28 -14.58 10.79
N ALA A 30 -7.45 -14.22 10.26
CA ALA A 30 -8.18 -15.00 9.27
C ALA A 30 -7.97 -14.52 7.83
N ALA A 31 -7.16 -13.47 7.60
CA ALA A 31 -6.86 -13.01 6.26
C ALA A 31 -5.83 -13.96 5.59
N PRO A 32 -5.99 -14.26 4.29
CA PRO A 32 -5.00 -14.98 3.51
C PRO A 32 -3.58 -14.36 3.64
N PRO A 33 -2.51 -15.17 3.53
CA PRO A 33 -1.14 -14.67 3.63
C PRO A 33 -0.84 -13.50 2.68
N GLU A 34 -1.35 -13.58 1.45
CA GLU A 34 -1.18 -12.56 0.41
C GLU A 34 -1.86 -11.24 0.77
N GLU A 35 -3.08 -11.30 1.33
CA GLU A 35 -3.79 -10.11 1.80
C GLU A 35 -3.09 -9.44 2.98
N ARG A 36 -2.54 -10.24 3.90
CA ARG A 36 -1.73 -9.71 5.01
C ARG A 36 -0.46 -9.04 4.50
N ALA A 37 0.23 -9.68 3.55
CA ALA A 37 1.41 -9.10 2.90
C ALA A 37 1.06 -7.79 2.19
N LEU A 38 -0.09 -7.72 1.51
CA LEU A 38 -0.58 -6.51 0.87
C LEU A 38 -0.82 -5.39 1.90
N GLY A 39 -1.44 -5.71 3.04
CA GLY A 39 -1.61 -4.76 4.15
C GLY A 39 -0.29 -4.20 4.65
N VAL A 40 0.74 -5.04 4.77
CA VAL A 40 2.09 -4.60 5.16
C VAL A 40 2.67 -3.64 4.13
N VAL A 41 2.68 -4.02 2.85
CA VAL A 41 3.22 -3.21 1.74
C VAL A 41 2.53 -1.86 1.67
N LEU A 42 1.19 -1.84 1.64
CA LEU A 42 0.42 -0.59 1.53
C LEU A 42 0.64 0.33 2.74
N SER A 43 0.79 -0.23 3.95
CA SER A 43 1.08 0.58 5.13
C SER A 43 2.48 1.21 5.09
N ARG A 44 3.47 0.52 4.50
CA ARG A 44 4.82 1.07 4.28
C ARG A 44 4.81 2.19 3.24
N ILE A 45 4.09 2.00 2.14
CA ILE A 45 3.93 3.03 1.10
C ILE A 45 3.33 4.32 1.70
N LEU A 46 2.30 4.20 2.55
CA LEU A 46 1.72 5.35 3.24
C LEU A 46 2.67 6.07 4.20
N MET A 47 3.71 5.39 4.69
CA MET A 47 4.77 5.99 5.52
C MET A 47 5.91 6.59 4.68
N GLY A 48 5.84 6.55 3.35
CA GLY A 48 6.84 7.10 2.45
C GLY A 48 7.89 6.08 1.97
N ASP A 49 7.66 4.78 2.18
CA ASP A 49 8.50 3.75 1.56
C ASP A 49 8.18 3.64 0.06
N HIS A 50 9.14 4.01 -0.78
CA HIS A 50 9.02 3.96 -2.23
C HIS A 50 9.58 2.66 -2.83
N GLN A 51 10.16 1.77 -2.03
CA GLN A 51 10.70 0.48 -2.46
C GLN A 51 10.31 -0.64 -1.47
N PRO A 52 9.01 -0.88 -1.25
CA PRO A 52 8.57 -1.96 -0.38
C PRO A 52 8.93 -3.33 -0.98
N ASP A 53 9.19 -4.30 -0.11
CA ASP A 53 9.39 -5.70 -0.51
C ASP A 53 8.06 -6.30 -0.99
N LEU A 54 8.02 -6.69 -2.27
CA LEU A 54 6.86 -7.26 -2.94
C LEU A 54 6.94 -8.79 -3.09
N SER A 55 8.01 -9.43 -2.61
CA SER A 55 8.29 -10.86 -2.84
C SER A 55 7.22 -11.82 -2.30
N GLN A 56 6.38 -11.34 -1.38
CA GLN A 56 5.31 -12.11 -0.75
C GLN A 56 3.94 -11.94 -1.44
N LEU A 57 3.87 -11.17 -2.52
CA LEU A 57 2.64 -10.91 -3.26
C LEU A 57 2.53 -11.79 -4.52
N PRO A 58 1.31 -12.10 -4.97
CA PRO A 58 1.12 -12.77 -6.24
C PRO A 58 1.53 -11.86 -7.40
N PRO A 59 2.00 -12.42 -8.54
CA PRO A 59 2.56 -11.65 -9.66
C PRO A 59 1.64 -10.55 -10.19
N GLU A 60 0.34 -10.84 -10.29
CA GLU A 60 -0.70 -9.88 -10.71
C GLU A 60 -0.78 -8.64 -9.80
N MET A 61 -0.60 -8.81 -8.49
CA MET A 61 -0.58 -7.67 -7.56
C MET A 61 0.74 -6.90 -7.62
N ILE A 62 1.86 -7.60 -7.88
CA ILE A 62 3.17 -6.98 -8.05
C ILE A 62 3.11 -5.99 -9.22
N GLU A 63 2.62 -6.42 -10.38
CA GLU A 63 2.53 -5.58 -11.58
C GLU A 63 1.71 -4.29 -11.31
N GLU A 64 0.55 -4.42 -10.65
CA GLU A 64 -0.27 -3.26 -10.30
C GLU A 64 0.41 -2.30 -9.31
N LEU A 65 1.13 -2.84 -8.33
CA LEU A 65 1.85 -2.05 -7.32
C LEU A 65 3.08 -1.37 -7.90
N GLU A 66 3.82 -2.02 -8.79
CA GLU A 66 4.95 -1.43 -9.50
C GLU A 66 4.49 -0.26 -10.36
N ALA A 67 3.47 -0.47 -11.20
CA ALA A 67 2.89 0.60 -12.01
C ALA A 67 2.39 1.78 -11.15
N PHE A 68 1.87 1.49 -9.95
CA PHE A 68 1.46 2.50 -8.99
C PHE A 68 2.64 3.27 -8.38
N LEU A 69 3.69 2.57 -7.94
CA LEU A 69 4.90 3.17 -7.39
C LEU A 69 5.62 4.04 -8.42
N GLU A 70 5.65 3.61 -9.69
CA GLU A 70 6.20 4.42 -10.79
C GLU A 70 5.43 5.73 -10.97
N ARG A 71 4.09 5.69 -10.95
CA ARG A 71 3.26 6.91 -11.00
C ARG A 71 3.51 7.85 -9.83
N LEU A 72 3.76 7.32 -8.63
CA LEU A 72 4.11 8.15 -7.47
C LEU A 72 5.48 8.82 -7.61
N ARG A 73 6.44 8.17 -8.27
CA ARG A 73 7.79 8.71 -8.50
C ARG A 73 7.84 9.78 -9.59
N GLN A 74 6.84 9.85 -10.45
CA GLN A 74 6.71 10.89 -11.48
C GLN A 74 5.79 12.00 -10.95
N PRO A 75 6.35 13.09 -10.36
CA PRO A 75 5.53 14.23 -10.01
C PRO A 75 5.03 14.89 -11.31
N HIS A 76 3.71 14.93 -11.49
CA HIS A 76 3.06 15.90 -12.37
C HIS A 76 3.02 17.26 -11.68
#